data_AF-A0A4U3CEH1-F1
#
_entry.id   AF-A0A4U3CEH1-F1
#
_cell.length_a   1.000
_cell.length_b   1.000
_cell.length_c   1.000
_cell.angle_alpha   90.00
_cell.angle_beta   90.00
_cell.angle_gamma   90.00
#
_symmetry.space_group_name_H-M   'P 1'
#
loop_
_entity.id
_entity.type
_entity.pdbx_description
1 polymer ?
#
loop_
_entity_poly.entity_id
_entity_poly.type
_entity_poly.pdbx_seq_one_letter_code
_entity_poly.pdbx_strand_id
1 'polypeptide(L)'
;MRRGGARESLGARAANSGAGHPPARPVAPPPALDGIPAGRHCWVHDPPDRPGTWPGLLVEWRQVAGGWQGRVSYAVSGPHGPALVEAWLPASRLEPR
;
A
#
# COMPACT_ATOMS: atom_id res chain seq x y z
N MET A 1 -1.74 -45.53 12.46
CA MET A 1 -1.50 -44.77 11.22
C MET A 1 -2.80 -44.09 10.76
N ARG A 2 -2.92 -42.77 10.92
CA ARG A 2 -3.91 -41.94 10.20
C ARG A 2 -3.19 -40.66 9.77
N ARG A 3 -3.09 -40.44 8.45
CA ARG A 3 -2.36 -39.33 7.83
C ARG A 3 -3.11 -38.02 8.13
N GLY A 4 -2.40 -37.02 8.65
CA GLY A 4 -2.93 -35.67 8.84
C GLY A 4 -3.15 -34.99 7.49
N GLY A 5 -4.36 -34.47 7.27
CA GLY A 5 -4.68 -33.69 6.08
C GLY A 5 -3.87 -32.39 6.09
N ALA A 6 -2.99 -32.23 5.11
CA ALA A 6 -2.26 -30.99 4.91
C ALA A 6 -3.26 -29.88 4.57
N ARG A 7 -3.31 -28.83 5.40
CA ARG A 7 -4.01 -27.58 5.07
C ARG A 7 -3.37 -27.01 3.80
N GLU A 8 -4.19 -26.60 2.83
CA GLU A 8 -3.72 -26.00 1.60
C GLU A 8 -2.77 -24.83 1.89
N SER A 9 -1.65 -24.78 1.18
CA SER A 9 -0.65 -23.74 1.36
C SER A 9 -1.23 -22.37 0.96
N LEU A 10 -0.72 -21.31 1.56
CA LEU A 10 -1.11 -19.94 1.17
C LEU A 10 -0.82 -19.67 -0.32
N GLY A 11 0.25 -20.26 -0.87
CA GLY A 11 0.56 -20.18 -2.30
C GLY A 11 -0.50 -20.83 -3.20
N ALA A 12 -1.07 -21.96 -2.78
CA ALA A 12 -2.16 -22.62 -3.50
C ALA A 12 -3.45 -21.80 -3.50
N ARG A 13 -3.75 -21.13 -2.37
CA ARG A 13 -4.88 -20.20 -2.29
C ARG A 13 -4.70 -18.96 -3.16
N ALA A 14 -3.50 -18.39 -3.19
CA ALA A 14 -3.19 -17.25 -4.05
C ALA A 14 -3.32 -17.60 -5.54
N ALA A 15 -2.86 -18.78 -5.96
CA ALA A 15 -3.00 -19.26 -7.34
C ALA A 15 -4.47 -19.40 -7.78
N ASN A 16 -5.36 -19.79 -6.86
CA ASN A 16 -6.80 -19.94 -7.12
C ASN A 16 -7.59 -18.63 -7.03
N SER A 17 -6.96 -17.53 -6.62
CA SER A 17 -7.63 -16.22 -6.52
C SER A 17 -7.65 -15.44 -7.83
N GLY A 18 -7.01 -15.97 -8.88
CA GLY A 18 -6.93 -15.36 -10.20
C GLY A 18 -7.94 -15.92 -11.20
N ALA A 19 -8.67 -15.01 -11.83
CA ALA A 19 -9.48 -15.18 -13.04
C ALA A 19 -10.87 -15.83 -12.89
N GLY A 20 -11.83 -14.94 -12.62
CA GLY A 20 -13.24 -15.19 -12.85
C GLY A 20 -14.11 -13.99 -12.51
N HIS A 21 -13.68 -12.76 -12.83
CA HIS A 21 -14.63 -11.65 -12.80
C HIS A 21 -15.56 -11.84 -14.01
N PRO A 22 -16.87 -12.11 -13.83
CA PRO A 22 -17.80 -11.99 -14.95
C PRO A 22 -17.64 -10.57 -15.52
N PRO A 23 -17.84 -10.34 -16.84
CA PRO A 23 -17.74 -8.99 -17.37
C PRO A 23 -18.63 -8.09 -16.53
N ALA A 24 -18.01 -7.12 -15.84
CA ALA A 24 -18.73 -6.18 -15.01
C ALA A 24 -19.78 -5.53 -15.90
N ARG A 25 -21.07 -5.70 -15.57
CA ARG A 25 -22.10 -4.80 -16.11
C ARG A 25 -21.59 -3.38 -15.83
N PRO A 26 -21.63 -2.43 -16.77
CA PRO A 26 -21.20 -1.07 -16.49
C PRO A 26 -22.00 -0.52 -15.30
N VAL A 27 -21.40 -0.57 -14.12
CA VAL A 27 -21.90 0.09 -12.93
C VAL A 27 -21.50 1.54 -13.14
N ALA A 28 -22.49 2.43 -13.23
CA ALA A 28 -22.22 3.85 -13.21
C ALA A 28 -21.28 4.11 -12.02
N PRO A 29 -20.15 4.83 -12.21
CA PRO A 29 -19.25 5.10 -11.12
C PRO A 29 -20.06 5.70 -9.96
N PRO A 30 -19.82 5.27 -8.71
CA PRO A 30 -20.42 5.96 -7.58
C PRO A 30 -20.15 7.46 -7.75
N PRO A 31 -21.08 8.34 -7.36
CA PRO A 31 -20.82 9.77 -7.38
C PRO A 31 -19.47 9.99 -6.70
N ALA A 32 -18.57 10.69 -7.39
CA ALA A 32 -17.33 11.09 -6.77
C ALA A 32 -17.72 11.79 -5.46
N LEU A 33 -17.15 11.35 -4.34
CA LEU A 33 -17.27 12.10 -3.10
C LEU A 33 -16.42 13.35 -3.29
N ASP A 34 -16.98 14.32 -4.01
CA ASP A 34 -16.37 15.60 -4.29
C ASP A 34 -15.96 16.22 -2.95
N GLY A 35 -14.65 16.36 -2.75
CA GLY A 35 -14.08 16.97 -1.54
C GLY A 35 -13.36 16.03 -0.56
N ILE A 36 -13.39 14.69 -0.72
CA ILE A 36 -12.45 13.82 0.01
C ILE A 36 -11.17 13.66 -0.82
N PRO A 37 -10.02 14.18 -0.38
CA PRO A 37 -8.78 14.03 -1.13
C PRO A 37 -8.44 12.55 -1.26
N ALA A 38 -8.38 12.04 -2.49
CA ALA A 38 -7.86 10.71 -2.75
C ALA A 38 -6.37 10.68 -2.40
N GLY A 39 -5.93 9.61 -1.73
CA GLY A 39 -4.50 9.37 -1.53
C GLY A 39 -3.76 9.36 -2.87
N ARG A 40 -2.59 10.00 -2.92
CA ARG A 40 -1.79 10.10 -4.15
C ARG A 40 -0.66 9.09 -4.12
N HIS A 41 -0.44 8.39 -5.24
CA HIS A 41 0.73 7.53 -5.36
C HIS A 41 1.99 8.38 -5.35
N CYS A 42 2.99 7.93 -4.61
CA CYS A 42 4.32 8.52 -4.59
C CYS A 42 5.39 7.43 -4.43
N TRP A 43 6.61 7.78 -4.76
CA TRP A 43 7.79 7.05 -4.36
C TRP A 43 8.29 7.59 -3.02
N VAL A 44 8.65 6.68 -2.13
CA VAL A 44 9.24 6.95 -0.82
C VAL A 44 10.72 6.61 -0.89
N HIS A 45 11.60 7.58 -0.65
CA HIS A 45 13.05 7.40 -0.69
C HIS A 45 13.65 7.34 0.71
N ASP A 46 14.50 6.34 0.92
CA ASP A 46 15.34 6.15 2.10
C ASP A 46 14.62 6.44 3.43
N PRO A 47 13.47 5.78 3.69
CA PRO A 47 12.82 5.89 4.98
C PRO A 47 13.76 5.36 6.08
N PRO A 48 13.63 5.88 7.32
CA PRO A 48 14.41 5.40 8.44
C PRO A 48 14.35 3.87 8.54
N ASP A 49 15.49 3.25 8.83
CA ASP A 49 15.66 1.79 8.97
C ASP A 49 15.45 0.96 7.70
N ARG A 50 15.08 1.56 6.56
CA ARG A 50 14.75 0.86 5.31
C ARG A 50 15.23 1.61 4.05
N PRO A 51 16.55 1.67 3.79
CA PRO A 51 17.10 2.32 2.59
C PRO A 51 16.48 1.81 1.28
N GLY A 52 16.41 2.67 0.27
CA GLY A 52 15.86 2.36 -1.06
C GLY A 52 14.59 3.13 -1.41
N THR A 53 14.00 2.78 -2.56
CA THR A 53 12.78 3.42 -3.09
C THR A 53 11.59 2.48 -3.00
N TRP A 54 10.50 2.94 -2.39
CA TRP A 54 9.32 2.14 -2.10
C TRP A 54 8.06 2.77 -2.69
N PRO A 55 7.12 1.99 -3.25
CA PRO A 55 5.82 2.51 -3.64
C PRO A 55 5.01 2.87 -2.38
N GLY A 56 4.45 4.07 -2.36
CA GLY A 56 3.66 4.57 -1.24
C GLY A 56 2.39 5.29 -1.67
N LEU A 57 1.50 5.48 -0.70
CA LEU A 57 0.30 6.28 -0.79
C LEU A 57 0.41 7.46 0.16
N LEU A 58 0.59 8.66 -0.38
CA LEU A 58 0.55 9.93 0.34
C LEU A 58 -0.90 10.26 0.67
N VAL A 59 -1.21 10.31 1.97
CA VAL A 59 -2.58 10.51 2.47
C VAL A 59 -2.83 11.93 2.95
N GLU A 60 -1.80 12.62 3.44
CA GLU A 60 -1.95 13.90 4.13
C GLU A 60 -0.66 14.73 4.07
N TRP A 61 -0.80 16.06 4.08
CA TRP A 61 0.32 16.99 4.26
C TRP A 61 0.15 17.77 5.55
N ARG A 62 1.27 18.04 6.24
CA ARG A 62 1.33 19.00 7.33
C ARG A 62 2.55 19.89 7.20
N GLN A 63 2.44 21.12 7.70
CA GLN A 63 3.56 22.02 7.87
C GLN A 63 4.03 21.99 9.33
N VAL A 64 5.33 21.77 9.53
CA VAL A 64 6.01 21.84 10.83
C VAL A 64 7.12 22.87 10.77
N ALA A 65 7.75 23.20 11.91
CA ALA A 65 8.84 24.18 11.95
C ALA A 65 10.01 23.85 10.97
N GLY A 66 10.22 22.57 10.67
CA GLY A 66 11.24 22.08 9.73
C GLY A 66 10.78 21.95 8.27
N GLY A 67 9.60 22.47 7.91
CA GLY A 67 9.05 22.42 6.56
C GLY A 67 7.87 21.46 6.40
N TRP A 68 7.63 21.02 5.16
CA TRP A 68 6.50 20.15 4.83
C TRP A 68 6.83 18.68 5.11
N GLN A 69 5.86 17.98 5.69
CA GLN A 69 5.88 16.53 5.85
C GLN A 69 4.63 15.93 5.23
N GLY A 70 4.82 14.80 4.55
CA GLY A 70 3.73 13.97 4.03
C GLY A 70 3.56 12.73 4.91
N ARG A 71 2.32 12.39 5.24
CA ARG A 71 1.97 11.11 5.86
C ARG A 71 1.80 10.09 4.75
N VAL A 72 2.59 9.02 4.79
CA VAL A 72 2.64 8.03 3.72
C VAL A 72 2.47 6.63 4.28
N SER A 73 1.66 5.83 3.60
CA SER A 73 1.50 4.40 3.84
C SER A 73 2.25 3.61 2.77
N TYR A 74 3.17 2.73 3.17
CA TYR A 74 3.98 1.92 2.24
C TYR A 74 4.28 0.54 2.85
N ALA A 75 4.49 -0.47 2.00
CA ALA A 75 4.77 -1.83 2.43
C ALA A 75 6.27 -2.12 2.39
N VAL A 76 6.79 -2.74 3.46
CA VAL A 76 8.17 -3.21 3.54
C VAL A 76 8.20 -4.71 3.78
N SER A 77 9.15 -5.41 3.16
CA SER A 77 9.36 -6.85 3.41
C SER A 77 10.20 -7.05 4.66
N GLY A 78 9.76 -7.86 5.62
CA GLY A 78 10.50 -8.17 6.85
C GLY A 78 10.68 -9.67 7.10
N PRO A 79 11.47 -10.05 8.12
CA PRO A 79 11.70 -11.45 8.50
C PRO A 79 10.42 -12.24 8.80
N HIS A 80 9.36 -11.54 9.21
CA HIS A 80 8.06 -12.13 9.56
C HIS A 80 7.00 -11.93 8.46
N GLY A 81 7.40 -11.50 7.26
CA GLY A 81 6.50 -11.18 6.15
C GLY A 81 6.39 -9.67 5.88
N PRO A 82 5.53 -9.28 4.93
CA PRO A 82 5.30 -7.88 4.60
C PRO A 82 4.59 -7.15 5.75
N ALA A 83 5.05 -5.94 6.06
CA ALA A 83 4.45 -5.05 7.03
C ALA A 83 4.03 -3.74 6.35
N LEU A 84 2.86 -3.23 6.71
CA LEU A 84 2.43 -1.89 6.31
C LEU A 84 2.97 -0.88 7.33
N VAL A 85 3.66 0.14 6.84
CA VAL A 85 4.18 1.23 7.65
C VAL A 85 3.41 2.50 7.29
N GLU A 86 2.95 3.22 8.30
CA GLU A 86 2.42 4.58 8.15
C GLU A 86 3.33 5.53 8.92
N ALA A 87 3.89 6.53 8.22
CA ALA A 87 4.86 7.45 8.82
C ALA A 87 4.76 8.85 8.21
N TRP A 88 5.16 9.86 9.00
CA TRP A 88 5.41 11.21 8.52
C TRP A 88 6.84 11.32 8.01
N LEU A 89 7.00 11.66 6.73
CA LEU A 89 8.30 11.82 6.08
C LEU A 89 8.47 13.25 5.56
N PRO A 90 9.70 13.81 5.55
CA PRO A 90 9.95 15.10 4.94
C PRO A 90 9.62 15.06 3.44
N ALA A 91 9.12 16.17 2.89
CA ALA A 91 8.74 16.27 1.48
C ALA A 91 9.87 15.88 0.52
N SER A 92 11.14 16.11 0.90
CA SER A 92 12.32 15.74 0.10
C SER A 92 12.50 14.24 -0.10
N ARG A 93 11.79 13.39 0.65
CA ARG A 93 11.79 11.93 0.49
C ARG A 93 10.61 11.42 -0.32
N LEU A 94 9.74 12.30 -0.82
CA LEU A 94 8.51 11.92 -1.51
C LEU A 94 8.53 12.45 -2.95
N GLU A 95 8.54 11.54 -3.92
CA GLU A 95 8.48 11.87 -5.35
C GLU A 95 7.09 11.51 -5.91
N PRO A 96 6.38 12.44 -6.58
CA PRO A 96 5.14 12.12 -7.29
C PRO A 96 5.33 11.09 -8.41
N ARG A 97 4.30 10.28 -8.70
CA ARG A 97 4.24 9.38 -9.85
C ARG A 97 3.57 10.03 -11.05
#